data_AF-A0A497C8I2-F1
#
_entry.id   AF-A0A497C8I2-F1
#
_cell.length_a   1.000
_cell.length_b   1.000
_cell.length_c   1.000
_cell.angle_alpha   90.00
_cell.angle_beta   90.00
_cell.angle_gamma   90.00
#
_symmetry.space_group_name_H-M   'P 1'
#
loop_
_entity.id
_entity.type
_entity.pdbx_description
1 polymer ?
#
loop_
_entity_poly.entity_id
_entity_poly.type
_entity_poly.pdbx_seq_one_letter_code
_entity_poly.pdbx_strand_id
1 'polypeptide(L)'
;MSSESVFLDVNVPMYAAGQPHASKDACAWIMTEIAQGRLAAVIDTEIIQEIMYRYEALERFQVAVTMSASLLTLVSTIYPISPADTQLTIQLFHRYASQGIKARDLIHVAVMKNNGLTKVISADKHFDLIDGITRIDPQTLFARGTEK
;
A
#
# COMPACT_ATOMS: atom_id res chain seq x y z
N MET A 1 23.61 6.21 2.82
CA MET A 1 22.58 6.36 1.78
C MET A 1 21.29 5.85 2.40
N SER A 2 20.34 6.73 2.70
CA SER A 2 19.01 6.25 3.13
C SER A 2 18.43 5.45 1.98
N SER A 3 18.02 4.21 2.21
CA SER A 3 17.16 3.52 1.26
C SER A 3 15.94 4.40 1.02
N GLU A 4 15.58 4.61 -0.24
CA GLU A 4 14.38 5.36 -0.59
C GLU A 4 13.16 4.55 -0.11
N SER A 5 12.38 5.14 0.80
CA SER A 5 11.16 4.54 1.32
C SER A 5 10.09 4.44 0.24
N VAL A 6 9.38 3.32 0.19
CA VAL A 6 8.31 3.05 -0.78
C VAL A 6 6.98 2.87 -0.06
N PHE A 7 5.92 3.46 -0.59
CA PHE A 7 4.57 3.29 -0.04
C PHE A 7 4.07 1.86 -0.31
N LEU A 8 3.48 1.22 0.69
CA LEU A 8 2.93 -0.12 0.60
C LEU A 8 1.40 -0.05 0.53
N ASP A 9 0.83 -0.45 -0.61
CA ASP A 9 -0.61 -0.53 -0.76
C ASP A 9 -1.20 -1.72 0.03
N VAL A 10 -2.46 -1.61 0.46
CA VAL A 10 -3.15 -2.56 1.33
C VAL A 10 -3.31 -3.94 0.69
N ASN A 11 -3.39 -3.99 -0.65
CA ASN A 11 -3.50 -5.28 -1.35
C ASN A 11 -2.28 -6.18 -1.12
N VAL A 12 -1.10 -5.61 -0.86
CA VAL A 12 0.14 -6.38 -0.69
C VAL A 12 0.10 -7.24 0.58
N PRO A 13 -0.08 -6.68 1.79
CA PRO A 13 -0.20 -7.52 2.98
C PRO A 13 -1.44 -8.42 2.92
N MET A 14 -2.55 -7.97 2.30
CA MET A 14 -3.77 -8.79 2.17
C MET A 14 -3.56 -10.02 1.29
N TYR A 15 -2.86 -9.89 0.16
CA TYR A 15 -2.53 -11.01 -0.70
C TYR A 15 -1.48 -11.93 -0.08
N ALA A 16 -0.51 -11.39 0.66
CA ALA A 16 0.46 -12.18 1.41
C ALA A 16 -0.23 -13.11 2.44
N ALA A 17 -1.20 -12.57 3.20
CA ALA A 17 -1.95 -13.33 4.22
C ALA A 17 -3.14 -14.11 3.66
N GLY A 18 -3.55 -13.84 2.42
CA GLY A 18 -4.82 -14.26 1.83
C GLY A 18 -4.85 -15.68 1.27
N GLN A 19 -5.96 -15.98 0.60
CA GLN A 19 -6.17 -17.22 -0.16
C GLN A 19 -5.23 -17.30 -1.37
N PRO A 20 -5.07 -18.48 -2.01
CA PRO A 20 -4.26 -18.61 -3.22
C PRO A 20 -4.64 -17.55 -4.26
N HIS A 21 -3.64 -16.76 -4.66
CA HIS A 21 -3.76 -15.68 -5.64
C HIS A 21 -2.46 -15.61 -6.42
N ALA A 22 -2.49 -15.20 -7.69
CA ALA A 22 -1.29 -15.14 -8.53
C ALA A 22 -0.15 -14.33 -7.87
N SER A 23 -0.49 -13.23 -7.20
CA SER A 23 0.47 -12.35 -6.52
C SER A 23 0.84 -12.78 -5.09
N LYS A 24 0.30 -13.88 -4.57
CA LYS A 24 0.49 -14.26 -3.15
C LYS A 24 1.97 -14.43 -2.79
N ASP A 25 2.72 -15.20 -3.57
CA ASP A 25 4.11 -15.52 -3.27
C ASP A 25 5.00 -14.27 -3.37
N ALA A 26 4.77 -13.45 -4.41
CA ALA A 26 5.45 -12.18 -4.57
C ALA A 26 5.18 -11.23 -3.39
N CYS A 27 3.91 -11.10 -2.97
CA CYS A 27 3.55 -10.28 -1.82
C CYS A 27 4.15 -10.82 -0.51
N ALA A 28 4.13 -12.14 -0.28
CA ALA A 28 4.73 -12.75 0.90
C ALA A 28 6.24 -12.55 0.97
N TRP A 29 6.94 -12.62 -0.18
CA TRP A 29 8.35 -12.27 -0.27
C TRP A 29 8.58 -10.80 0.08
N ILE A 30 7.78 -9.87 -0.44
CA ILE A 30 7.87 -8.43 -0.10
C ILE A 30 7.71 -8.20 1.41
N MET A 31 6.72 -8.83 2.04
CA MET A 31 6.54 -8.72 3.50
C MET A 31 7.75 -9.25 4.27
N THR A 32 8.41 -10.29 3.74
CA THR A 32 9.65 -10.84 4.31
C THR A 32 10.83 -9.87 4.16
N GLU A 33 10.99 -9.23 3.00
CA GLU A 33 12.03 -8.21 2.79
C GLU A 33 11.86 -7.01 3.72
N ILE A 34 10.61 -6.59 3.97
CA ILE A 34 10.28 -5.54 4.94
C ILE A 34 10.65 -5.99 6.36
N ALA A 35 10.23 -7.19 6.77
CA ALA A 35 10.52 -7.74 8.09
C ALA A 35 12.02 -7.88 8.37
N GLN A 36 12.81 -8.15 7.32
CA GLN A 36 14.26 -8.30 7.42
C GLN A 36 15.01 -6.97 7.22
N GLY A 37 14.30 -5.85 7.10
CA GLY A 37 14.88 -4.51 6.95
C GLY A 37 15.58 -4.26 5.61
N ARG A 38 15.38 -5.14 4.62
CA ARG A 38 15.96 -5.01 3.28
C ARG A 38 15.13 -4.14 2.35
N LEU A 39 13.84 -4.00 2.65
CA LEU A 39 12.93 -3.09 1.97
C LEU A 39 12.35 -2.08 2.96
N ALA A 40 12.64 -0.80 2.75
CA ALA A 40 12.04 0.29 3.54
C ALA A 40 10.64 0.58 3.00
N ALA A 41 9.62 0.12 3.73
CA ALA A 41 8.22 0.37 3.41
C ALA A 41 7.59 1.37 4.37
N VAL A 42 6.61 2.12 3.88
CA VAL A 42 5.80 3.05 4.65
C VAL A 42 4.32 2.86 4.30
N ILE A 43 3.43 3.21 5.22
CA ILE A 43 1.98 3.20 5.01
C ILE A 43 1.38 4.49 5.56
N ASP A 44 0.09 4.70 5.34
CA ASP A 44 -0.70 5.64 6.12
C ASP A 44 -1.68 4.93 7.06
N THR A 45 -2.35 5.70 7.91
CA THR A 45 -3.34 5.18 8.86
C THR A 45 -4.60 4.61 8.19
N GLU A 46 -4.94 5.01 6.96
CA GLU A 46 -6.12 4.50 6.25
C GLU A 46 -5.94 3.05 5.82
N ILE A 47 -4.70 2.62 5.54
CA ILE A 47 -4.42 1.20 5.26
C ILE A 47 -4.95 0.29 6.37
N ILE A 48 -4.83 0.71 7.63
CA ILE A 48 -5.33 -0.05 8.79
C ILE A 48 -6.86 -0.08 8.81
N GLN A 49 -7.50 1.07 8.54
CA GLN A 49 -8.95 1.15 8.40
C GLN A 49 -9.44 0.24 7.27
N GLU A 50 -8.76 0.22 6.13
CA GLU A 50 -9.14 -0.60 4.99
C GLU A 50 -9.03 -2.08 5.32
N ILE A 51 -7.97 -2.54 5.99
CA ILE A 51 -7.87 -3.93 6.45
C ILE A 51 -9.10 -4.29 7.29
N MET A 52 -9.42 -3.46 8.30
CA MET A 52 -10.57 -3.72 9.16
C MET A 52 -11.88 -3.78 8.37
N TYR A 53 -12.13 -2.78 7.52
CA TYR A 53 -13.33 -2.69 6.69
C TYR A 53 -13.48 -3.90 5.74
N ARG A 54 -12.38 -4.35 5.12
CA ARG A 54 -12.38 -5.48 4.19
C ARG A 54 -12.70 -6.79 4.89
N TYR A 55 -12.09 -7.05 6.04
CA TYR A 55 -12.31 -8.31 6.76
C TYR A 55 -13.59 -8.31 7.60
N GLU A 56 -14.11 -7.14 8.00
CA GLU A 56 -15.46 -6.98 8.56
C GLU A 56 -16.52 -7.44 7.57
N ALA A 57 -16.45 -7.00 6.32
CA ALA A 57 -17.39 -7.40 5.26
C ALA A 57 -17.36 -8.91 4.95
N LEU A 58 -16.31 -9.62 5.39
CA LEU A 58 -16.15 -11.07 5.27
C LEU A 58 -16.42 -11.82 6.58
N GLU A 59 -16.86 -11.12 7.64
CA GLU A 59 -17.05 -11.64 9.00
C GLU A 59 -15.79 -12.30 9.60
N ARG A 60 -14.60 -11.85 9.18
CA ARG A 60 -13.29 -12.37 9.60
C ARG A 60 -12.61 -11.46 10.62
N PHE A 61 -13.33 -11.15 11.70
CA PHE A 61 -12.89 -10.16 12.69
C PHE A 61 -11.52 -10.44 13.33
N GLN A 62 -11.24 -11.71 13.68
CA GLN A 62 -9.94 -12.06 14.26
C GLN A 62 -8.78 -11.83 13.29
N VAL A 63 -9.01 -12.05 11.99
CA VAL A 63 -8.03 -11.78 10.94
C VAL A 63 -7.80 -10.27 10.82
N ALA A 64 -8.89 -9.48 10.82
CA ALA A 64 -8.83 -8.02 10.80
C ALA A 64 -7.94 -7.46 11.93
N VAL A 65 -8.18 -7.90 13.17
CA VAL A 65 -7.43 -7.46 14.36
C VAL A 65 -5.96 -7.88 14.26
N THR A 66 -5.72 -9.16 13.99
CA THR A 66 -4.35 -9.71 13.97
C THR A 66 -3.51 -9.05 12.88
N MET A 67 -4.07 -8.89 11.68
CA MET A 67 -3.37 -8.31 10.55
C MET A 67 -3.09 -6.82 10.75
N SER A 68 -4.07 -6.06 11.26
CA SER A 68 -3.91 -4.64 11.57
C SER A 68 -2.79 -4.42 12.60
N ALA A 69 -2.83 -5.16 13.72
CA ALA A 69 -1.82 -5.05 14.77
C ALA A 69 -0.41 -5.48 14.29
N SER A 70 -0.34 -6.55 13.49
CA SER A 70 0.92 -7.03 12.92
C SER A 70 1.54 -6.01 11.97
N LEU A 71 0.73 -5.39 11.11
CA LEU A 71 1.22 -4.40 10.16
C LEU A 71 1.74 -3.13 10.86
N LEU A 72 1.03 -2.66 11.90
CA LEU A 72 1.48 -1.55 12.75
C LEU A 72 2.83 -1.82 13.42
N THR A 73 3.11 -3.07 13.77
CA THR A 73 4.39 -3.47 14.39
C THR A 73 5.51 -3.63 13.36
N LEU A 74 5.16 -4.07 12.16
CA LEU A 74 6.11 -4.41 11.10
C LEU A 74 6.65 -3.18 10.36
N VAL A 75 5.79 -2.19 10.09
CA VAL A 75 6.16 -1.02 9.27
C VAL A 75 6.68 0.09 10.17
N SER A 76 7.89 0.59 9.87
CA SER A 76 8.60 1.55 10.73
C SER A 76 8.10 2.99 10.62
N THR A 77 7.44 3.36 9.53
CA THR A 77 6.89 4.71 9.32
C THR A 77 5.44 4.64 8.87
N ILE A 78 4.58 5.29 9.65
CA ILE A 78 3.14 5.32 9.44
C ILE A 78 2.71 6.78 9.42
N TYR A 79 2.24 7.26 8.28
CA TYR A 79 1.80 8.64 8.13
C TYR A 79 0.33 8.79 8.60
N PRO A 80 0.03 9.78 9.47
CA PRO A 80 -1.35 10.12 9.76
C PRO A 80 -1.98 10.80 8.55
N ILE A 81 -3.30 10.64 8.37
CA ILE A 81 -4.04 11.49 7.44
C ILE A 81 -4.31 12.85 8.09
N SER A 82 -3.81 13.89 7.45
CA SER A 82 -4.01 15.28 7.84
C SER A 82 -5.14 15.94 7.02
N PRO A 83 -5.66 17.10 7.47
CA PRO A 83 -6.57 17.91 6.65
C PRO A 83 -5.98 18.30 5.27
N ALA A 84 -4.66 18.46 5.17
CA ALA A 84 -4.00 18.78 3.90
C ALA A 84 -4.07 17.60 2.92
N ASP A 85 -3.97 16.36 3.42
CA ASP A 85 -4.14 15.15 2.61
C ASP A 85 -5.57 15.04 2.09
N THR A 86 -6.57 15.30 2.94
CA THR A 86 -7.99 15.31 2.54
C THR A 86 -8.28 16.40 1.49
N GLN A 87 -7.73 17.61 1.66
CA GLN A 87 -7.88 18.68 0.67
C GLN A 87 -7.26 18.32 -0.68
N LEU A 88 -6.06 17.75 -0.68
CA LEU A 88 -5.42 17.27 -1.90
C LEU A 88 -6.19 16.11 -2.53
N THR A 89 -6.75 15.21 -1.72
CA THR A 89 -7.60 14.11 -2.20
C THR A 89 -8.80 14.61 -2.98
N ILE A 90 -9.46 15.68 -2.54
CA ILE A 90 -10.58 16.28 -3.29
C ILE A 90 -10.13 16.77 -4.67
N GLN A 91 -8.96 17.41 -4.75
CA GLN A 91 -8.39 17.88 -6.02
C GLN A 91 -8.02 16.71 -6.95
N LEU A 92 -7.40 15.67 -6.40
CA LEU A 92 -7.06 14.45 -7.11
C LEU A 92 -8.32 13.71 -7.58
N PHE A 93 -9.37 13.67 -6.76
CA PHE A 93 -10.65 13.06 -7.11
C PHE A 93 -11.31 13.78 -8.27
N HIS A 94 -11.37 15.12 -8.24
CA HIS A 94 -11.85 15.90 -9.37
C HIS A 94 -11.10 15.58 -10.68
N ARG A 95 -9.80 15.31 -10.59
CA ARG A 95 -8.95 15.02 -11.76
C ARG A 95 -9.05 13.59 -12.28
N TYR A 96 -9.11 12.60 -11.39
CA TYR A 96 -8.90 11.20 -11.73
C TYR A 96 -10.13 10.30 -11.54
N ALA A 97 -11.18 10.74 -10.85
CA ALA A 97 -12.34 9.89 -10.59
C ALA A 97 -13.04 9.44 -11.89
N SER A 98 -13.13 10.32 -12.90
CA SER A 98 -13.70 9.99 -14.22
C SER A 98 -12.87 8.97 -15.00
N GLN A 99 -11.63 8.68 -14.56
CA GLN A 99 -10.74 7.67 -15.14
C GLN A 99 -10.83 6.33 -14.38
N GLY A 100 -11.70 6.24 -13.37
CA GLY A 100 -11.94 5.01 -12.61
C GLY A 100 -11.09 4.83 -11.35
N ILE A 101 -10.26 5.82 -10.97
CA ILE A 101 -9.46 5.76 -9.74
C ILE A 101 -10.38 6.03 -8.53
N LYS A 102 -10.30 5.18 -7.49
CA LYS A 102 -11.20 5.26 -6.35
C LYS A 102 -10.69 6.29 -5.34
N ALA A 103 -11.61 6.84 -4.55
CA ALA A 103 -11.28 7.81 -3.51
C ALA A 103 -10.25 7.30 -2.49
N ARG A 104 -10.28 5.99 -2.15
CA ARG A 104 -9.32 5.37 -1.24
C ARG A 104 -7.88 5.39 -1.78
N ASP A 105 -7.73 5.06 -3.06
CA ASP A 105 -6.44 5.10 -3.73
C ASP A 105 -5.88 6.54 -3.76
N LEU A 106 -6.78 7.52 -3.94
CA LEU A 106 -6.41 8.94 -4.03
C LEU A 106 -6.01 9.52 -2.66
N ILE A 107 -6.54 9.03 -1.53
CA ILE A 107 -6.07 9.47 -0.21
C ILE A 107 -4.65 8.99 0.07
N HIS A 108 -4.30 7.75 -0.33
CA HIS A 108 -2.92 7.26 -0.27
C HIS A 108 -1.98 8.12 -1.12
N VAL A 109 -2.40 8.48 -2.33
CA VAL A 109 -1.63 9.35 -3.23
C VAL A 109 -1.44 10.74 -2.63
N ALA A 110 -2.46 11.29 -1.96
CA ALA A 110 -2.34 12.58 -1.30
C ALA A 110 -1.29 12.56 -0.20
N VAL A 111 -1.33 11.54 0.66
CA VAL A 111 -0.32 11.31 1.72
C VAL A 111 1.07 11.16 1.09
N MET A 112 1.18 10.37 0.02
CA MET A 112 2.44 10.19 -0.70
C MET A 112 3.01 11.53 -1.19
N LYS A 113 2.20 12.33 -1.88
CA LYS A 113 2.62 13.63 -2.43
C LYS A 113 3.05 14.61 -1.33
N ASN A 114 2.29 14.70 -0.24
CA ASN A 114 2.62 15.60 0.87
C ASN A 114 3.87 15.17 1.65
N ASN A 115 4.28 13.91 1.53
CA ASN A 115 5.49 13.37 2.17
C ASN A 115 6.64 13.10 1.18
N GLY A 116 6.53 13.58 -0.06
CA GLY A 116 7.58 13.43 -1.08
C GLY A 116 7.81 12.00 -1.58
N LEU A 117 6.86 11.09 -1.36
CA LEU A 117 6.90 9.72 -1.84
C LEU A 117 6.40 9.66 -3.29
N THR A 118 7.16 8.99 -4.14
CA THR A 118 6.84 8.87 -5.57
C THR A 118 6.62 7.42 -6.01
N LYS A 119 6.88 6.44 -5.13
CA LYS A 119 6.83 5.01 -5.45
C LYS A 119 5.84 4.29 -4.55
N VAL A 120 5.02 3.43 -5.15
CA VAL A 120 4.06 2.56 -4.45
C VAL A 120 4.22 1.12 -4.90
N ILE A 121 4.31 0.17 -3.98
CA ILE A 121 4.17 -1.26 -4.30
C ILE A 121 2.69 -1.58 -4.29
N SER A 122 2.15 -1.95 -5.45
CA SER A 122 0.74 -2.34 -5.59
C SER A 122 0.53 -3.26 -6.79
N ALA A 123 -0.38 -4.22 -6.62
CA ALA A 123 -0.88 -5.05 -7.72
C ALA A 123 -1.92 -4.33 -8.60
N ASP A 124 -2.51 -3.23 -8.15
CA ASP A 124 -3.55 -2.51 -8.89
C ASP A 124 -2.93 -1.51 -9.87
N LYS A 125 -3.31 -1.60 -11.14
CA LYS A 125 -2.72 -0.85 -12.26
C LYS A 125 -3.21 0.59 -12.37
N HIS A 126 -4.31 0.96 -11.70
CA HIS A 126 -4.80 2.35 -11.64
C HIS A 126 -3.74 3.39 -11.21
N PHE A 127 -2.76 3.04 -10.37
CA PHE A 127 -1.67 3.94 -9.97
C PHE A 127 -0.79 4.35 -11.17
N ASP A 128 -0.75 3.55 -12.23
CA ASP A 128 -0.02 3.86 -13.48
C ASP A 128 -0.61 5.09 -14.20
N LEU A 129 -1.83 5.50 -13.85
CA LEU A 129 -2.52 6.67 -14.44
C LEU A 129 -2.22 7.99 -13.70
N ILE A 130 -1.54 7.95 -12.55
CA ILE A 130 -1.39 9.11 -11.66
C ILE A 130 -0.04 9.78 -11.86
N ASP A 131 -0.06 11.03 -12.30
CA ASP A 131 1.16 11.81 -12.52
C ASP A 131 2.03 11.90 -11.26
N GLY A 132 3.32 11.60 -11.43
CA GLY A 132 4.32 11.65 -10.36
C GLY A 132 4.26 10.47 -9.39
N ILE A 133 3.47 9.43 -9.68
CA ILE A 133 3.46 8.16 -8.96
C ILE A 133 4.00 7.08 -9.89
N THR A 134 4.91 6.27 -9.36
CA THR A 134 5.48 5.10 -10.02
C THR A 134 5.03 3.87 -9.27
N ARG A 135 4.20 3.04 -9.92
CA ARG A 135 3.84 1.75 -9.36
C ARG A 135 4.97 0.75 -9.55
N ILE A 136 5.26 0.01 -8.50
CA ILE A 136 6.14 -1.15 -8.48
C ILE A 136 5.22 -2.38 -8.37
N ASP A 137 5.13 -3.12 -9.46
CA ASP A 137 4.41 -4.38 -9.49
C ASP A 137 5.09 -5.43 -8.60
N PRO A 138 4.37 -6.07 -7.64
CA PRO A 138 4.93 -7.09 -6.77
C PRO A 138 5.65 -8.22 -7.51
N GLN A 139 5.09 -8.70 -8.63
CA GLN A 139 5.69 -9.78 -9.41
C GLN A 139 7.03 -9.38 -10.02
N THR A 140 7.07 -8.18 -10.59
CA THR A 140 8.29 -7.61 -11.17
C THR A 140 9.37 -7.43 -10.10
N LEU A 141 9.01 -6.99 -8.90
CA LEU A 141 9.96 -6.83 -7.79
C LEU A 141 10.47 -8.18 -7.29
N PHE A 142 9.59 -9.18 -7.16
CA PHE A 142 9.92 -10.53 -6.74
C PHE A 142 10.92 -11.20 -7.70
N ALA A 143 10.63 -11.19 -9.00
CA ALA A 143 11.52 -11.79 -10.02
C ALA A 143 12.95 -11.22 -9.94
N ARG A 144 13.09 -9.89 -9.83
CA ARG A 144 14.40 -9.22 -9.69
C ARG A 144 15.11 -9.54 -8.38
N GLY A 145 14.36 -9.82 -7.32
CA GLY A 145 14.90 -10.17 -6.01
C GLY A 145 15.42 -11.61 -5.94
N THR A 146 14.81 -12.52 -6.70
CA THR A 146 15.18 -13.96 -6.73
C THR A 146 16.23 -14.32 -7.77
N GLU A 147 16.55 -13.42 -8.70
CA GLU A 147 17.62 -13.60 -9.69
C GLU A 147 19.04 -13.32 -9.15
N LYS A 148 19.15 -12.87 -7.89
CA LYS A 148 20.42 -12.60 -7.20
C LYS A 148 20.78 -13.69 -6.21
#